data_AF-A0A926QZQ8-F1
#
_entry.id   AF-A0A926QZQ8-F1
#
_cell.length_a   1.000
_cell.length_b   1.000
_cell.length_c   1.000
_cell.angle_alpha   90.00
_cell.angle_beta   90.00
_cell.angle_gamma   90.00
#
_symmetry.space_group_name_H-M   'P 1'
#
loop_
_entity.id
_entity.type
_entity.pdbx_description
1 polymer ?
#
loop_
_entity_poly.entity_id
_entity_poly.type
_entity_poly.pdbx_seq_one_letter_code
_entity_poly.pdbx_strand_id
1 'polypeptide(L)'
;MSYSSEEVRETVLAIIEQLAPERERFEPGKDMRLVEDLGFHSLALLEMAFAIEDDFDLPPIDEQTGRAIQTTEQVVAYVLSQVETRTPS
;
A
#
# COMPACT_ATOMS: atom_id res chain seq x y z
N MET A 1 -1.92 -1.69 -18.38
CA MET A 1 -0.76 -0.77 -18.33
C MET A 1 0.35 -1.53 -17.63
N SER A 2 1.58 -1.54 -18.15
CA SER A 2 2.72 -2.05 -17.36
C SER A 2 3.19 -0.91 -16.49
N TYR A 3 3.06 -1.05 -15.18
CA TYR A 3 3.69 -0.14 -14.22
C TYR A 3 5.14 -0.60 -14.00
N SER A 4 6.08 0.34 -13.99
CA SER A 4 7.43 0.07 -13.48
C SER A 4 7.40 -0.05 -11.96
N SER A 5 8.40 -0.72 -11.39
CA SER A 5 8.49 -0.89 -9.93
C SER A 5 8.61 0.44 -9.19
N GLU A 6 9.23 1.44 -9.81
CA GLU A 6 9.35 2.80 -9.28
C GLU A 6 7.99 3.52 -9.28
N GLU A 7 7.25 3.46 -10.39
CA GLU A 7 5.90 4.05 -10.48
C GLU A 7 4.92 3.43 -9.47
N VAL A 8 4.95 2.10 -9.30
CA VAL A 8 4.13 1.41 -8.29
C VAL A 8 4.47 1.93 -6.90
N ARG A 9 5.76 1.99 -6.57
CA ARG A 9 6.23 2.46 -5.26
C ARG A 9 5.80 3.90 -4.99
N GLU A 10 6.02 4.81 -5.93
CA GLU A 10 5.64 6.21 -5.78
C GLU A 10 4.14 6.37 -5.56
N THR A 11 3.33 5.65 -6.35
CA THR A 11 1.87 5.70 -6.28
C THR A 11 1.36 5.15 -4.95
N VAL A 12 1.84 3.97 -4.53
CA VAL A 12 1.45 3.36 -3.25
C VAL A 12 1.82 4.27 -2.08
N LEU A 13 3.03 4.84 -2.08
CA LEU A 13 3.46 5.76 -1.03
C LEU A 13 2.60 7.02 -1.00
N ALA A 14 2.21 7.56 -2.16
CA ALA A 14 1.31 8.71 -2.24
C ALA A 14 -0.10 8.40 -1.71
N ILE A 15 -0.62 7.20 -1.93
CA ILE A 15 -1.91 6.76 -1.36
C ILE A 15 -1.80 6.67 0.16
N ILE A 16 -0.74 6.04 0.68
CA ILE A 16 -0.50 5.92 2.11
C ILE A 16 -0.41 7.30 2.76
N GLU A 17 0.35 8.24 2.18
CA GLU A 17 0.48 9.60 2.71
C GLU A 17 -0.88 10.32 2.77
N GLN A 18 -1.70 10.20 1.72
CA GLN A 18 -3.00 10.86 1.65
C GLN A 18 -3.99 10.33 2.68
N LEU A 19 -3.97 9.02 2.94
CA LEU A 19 -4.91 8.35 3.84
C LEU A 19 -4.40 8.23 5.28
N ALA A 20 -3.11 8.45 5.51
CA ALA A 20 -2.53 8.43 6.84
C ALA A 20 -3.17 9.50 7.74
N PRO A 21 -3.74 9.12 8.90
CA PRO A 21 -4.23 10.09 9.88
C PRO A 21 -3.12 11.03 10.37
N GLU A 22 -1.91 10.49 10.55
CA GLU A 22 -0.72 11.24 10.95
C GLU A 22 0.22 11.51 9.76
N ARG A 23 -0.31 12.01 8.63
CA ARG A 23 0.48 12.29 7.41
C ARG A 23 1.70 13.19 7.64
N GLU A 24 1.68 14.05 8.65
CA GLU A 24 2.82 14.92 9.01
C GLU A 24 4.06 14.12 9.48
N ARG A 25 3.85 12.88 9.93
CA ARG A 25 4.92 11.96 10.32
C ARG A 25 5.44 11.14 9.14
N PHE A 26 4.76 11.16 8.00
CA PHE A 26 5.12 10.35 6.86
C PHE A 26 6.48 10.78 6.29
N GLU A 27 7.38 9.81 6.16
CA GLU A 27 8.72 9.99 5.60
C GLU A 27 8.85 9.09 4.36
N PRO A 28 8.87 9.65 3.13
CA PRO A 28 9.09 8.87 1.92
C PRO A 28 10.42 8.12 1.98
N GLY A 29 10.39 6.82 1.65
CA GLY A 29 11.58 5.96 1.63
C GLY A 29 12.01 5.39 2.99
N LYS A 30 11.23 5.65 4.06
CA LYS A 30 11.39 4.99 5.35
C LYS A 30 10.35 3.89 5.52
N ASP A 31 10.78 2.75 6.05
CA ASP A 31 9.86 1.69 6.47
C ASP A 31 9.16 2.12 7.76
N MET A 32 7.89 2.50 7.65
CA MET A 32 7.08 3.02 8.74
C MET A 32 5.94 2.07 9.07
N ARG A 33 5.62 1.92 10.35
CA ARG A 33 4.50 1.09 10.79
C ARG A 33 3.20 1.85 10.58
N LEU A 34 2.27 1.24 9.85
CA LEU A 34 0.99 1.85 9.50
C LEU A 34 0.24 2.30 10.75
N VAL A 35 0.06 1.40 11.73
CA VAL A 35 -0.74 1.70 12.92
C VAL A 35 0.03 2.61 13.89
N GLU A 36 1.27 2.27 14.21
CA GLU A 36 1.97 2.91 15.32
C GLU A 36 2.64 4.23 14.94
N ASP A 37 3.11 4.37 13.70
CA ASP A 37 3.87 5.55 13.27
C ASP A 37 2.97 6.52 12.47
N LEU A 38 2.07 5.99 11.64
CA LEU A 38 1.16 6.76 10.77
C LEU A 38 -0.28 6.86 11.30
N GLY A 39 -0.61 6.16 12.38
CA GLY A 39 -1.90 6.26 13.06
C GLY A 39 -3.06 5.54 12.36
N PHE A 40 -2.78 4.63 11.41
CA PHE A 40 -3.83 3.90 10.71
C PHE A 40 -4.70 3.08 11.67
N HIS A 41 -6.02 3.19 11.51
CA HIS A 41 -7.03 2.41 12.21
C HIS A 41 -7.82 1.53 11.22
N SER A 42 -8.70 0.65 11.72
CA SER A 42 -9.43 -0.33 10.89
C SER A 42 -10.11 0.26 9.65
N LEU A 43 -10.77 1.42 9.78
CA LEU A 43 -11.40 2.09 8.64
C LEU A 43 -10.37 2.65 7.62
N ALA A 44 -9.33 3.36 8.07
CA ALA A 44 -8.31 3.91 7.18
C ALA A 44 -7.48 2.83 6.48
N LEU A 45 -7.24 1.68 7.15
CA LEU A 45 -6.61 0.52 6.52
C LEU A 45 -7.48 -0.07 5.42
N LEU A 46 -8.80 -0.13 5.63
CA LEU A 46 -9.75 -0.60 4.63
C LEU A 46 -9.83 0.36 3.44
N GLU A 47 -9.89 1.67 3.69
CA GLU A 47 -9.87 2.70 2.65
C GLU A 47 -8.57 2.66 1.84
N MET A 48 -7.42 2.45 2.50
CA MET A 48 -6.13 2.27 1.84
C MET A 48 -6.11 1.03 0.95
N ALA A 49 -6.62 -0.11 1.45
CA ALA A 49 -6.73 -1.33 0.65
C ALA A 49 -7.60 -1.08 -0.60
N PHE A 50 -8.78 -0.48 -0.45
CA PHE A 50 -9.66 -0.17 -1.57
C PHE A 50 -9.06 0.80 -2.58
N ALA A 51 -8.35 1.85 -2.13
CA ALA A 51 -7.70 2.79 -3.03
C ALA A 51 -6.59 2.11 -3.87
N ILE A 52 -5.79 1.25 -3.24
CA ILE A 52 -4.76 0.48 -3.94
C ILE A 52 -5.39 -0.52 -4.91
N GLU A 53 -6.44 -1.22 -4.50
CA GLU A 53 -7.18 -2.16 -5.34
C GLU A 53 -7.73 -1.49 -6.60
N ASP A 54 -8.34 -0.30 -6.45
CA ASP A 54 -8.91 0.46 -7.57
C ASP A 54 -7.82 1.01 -8.52
N ASP A 55 -6.76 1.63 -7.98
CA ASP A 55 -5.68 2.24 -8.78
C ASP A 55 -4.88 1.20 -9.61
N PHE A 56 -4.71 -0.01 -9.08
CA PHE A 56 -3.94 -1.08 -9.72
C PHE A 56 -4.80 -2.21 -10.29
N ASP A 57 -6.14 -2.08 -10.23
CA ASP A 57 -7.11 -3.10 -10.64
C ASP A 57 -6.85 -4.46 -9.95
N LEU A 58 -6.42 -4.46 -8.68
CA LEU A 58 -6.04 -5.66 -7.95
C LEU A 58 -7.26 -6.39 -7.36
N PRO A 59 -7.18 -7.72 -7.19
CA PRO A 59 -8.20 -8.43 -6.44
C PRO A 59 -8.23 -7.95 -4.98
N PRO A 60 -9.38 -8.07 -4.29
CA PRO A 60 -9.50 -7.70 -2.89
C PRO A 60 -8.47 -8.39 -2.00
N ILE A 61 -7.87 -7.63 -1.08
CA ILE A 61 -6.92 -8.16 -0.11
C ILE A 61 -7.65 -9.05 0.89
N ASP A 62 -7.24 -10.31 0.99
CA ASP A 62 -7.80 -11.22 1.99
C ASP A 62 -7.39 -10.83 3.42
N GLU A 63 -8.18 -11.23 4.42
CA GLU A 63 -7.92 -10.86 5.81
C GLU A 63 -6.56 -11.33 6.35
N GLN A 64 -6.06 -12.48 5.88
CA GLN A 64 -4.79 -13.02 6.35
C GLN A 64 -3.64 -12.15 5.85
N THR A 65 -3.67 -11.80 4.57
CA THR A 65 -2.73 -10.89 3.93
C THR A 65 -2.80 -9.50 4.55
N GLY A 66 -4.01 -8.95 4.72
CA GLY A 66 -4.20 -7.64 5.36
C GLY A 66 -3.65 -7.57 6.79
N ARG A 67 -3.76 -8.64 7.57
CA ARG A 67 -3.15 -8.73 8.92
C ARG A 67 -1.62 -8.88 8.90
N ALA A 68 -1.06 -9.44 7.84
CA ALA A 68 0.38 -9.61 7.70
C ALA A 68 1.08 -8.29 7.31
N ILE A 69 0.36 -7.39 6.65
CA ILE A 69 0.85 -6.07 6.25
C ILE A 69 0.76 -5.11 7.45
N GLN A 70 1.91 -4.70 7.96
CA GLN A 70 2.07 -3.81 9.11
C GLN A 70 2.88 -2.56 8.78
N THR A 71 3.67 -2.58 7.71
CA THR A 71 4.57 -1.49 7.35
C THR A 71 4.39 -1.01 5.91
N THR A 72 4.87 0.21 5.62
CA THR A 72 4.81 0.82 4.30
C THR A 72 5.56 0.01 3.24
N GLU A 73 6.75 -0.54 3.55
CA GLU A 73 7.47 -1.42 2.62
C GLU A 73 6.68 -2.71 2.34
N GLN A 74 5.97 -3.26 3.33
CA GLN A 74 5.16 -4.47 3.13
C GLN A 74 3.98 -4.23 2.19
N VAL A 75 3.33 -3.07 2.28
CA VAL A 75 2.28 -2.67 1.32
C VAL A 75 2.88 -2.59 -0.09
N VAL A 76 3.99 -1.86 -0.26
CA VAL A 76 4.66 -1.70 -1.56
C VAL A 76 5.07 -3.05 -2.13
N ALA A 77 5.72 -3.91 -1.33
CA ALA A 77 6.15 -5.23 -1.75
C ALA A 77 4.97 -6.12 -2.16
N TYR A 78 3.84 -6.04 -1.44
CA TYR A 78 2.62 -6.76 -1.80
C TYR A 78 2.11 -6.32 -3.18
N VAL A 79 1.91 -5.02 -3.39
CA VAL A 79 1.39 -4.47 -4.65
C VAL A 79 2.32 -4.82 -5.82
N LEU A 80 3.64 -4.66 -5.65
CA LEU A 80 4.63 -5.06 -6.66
C LEU A 80 4.48 -6.54 -7.05
N SER A 81 4.34 -7.43 -6.07
CA SER A 81 4.18 -8.87 -6.35
C SER A 81 2.89 -9.17 -7.13
N GLN A 82 1.81 -8.44 -6.84
CA GLN A 82 0.53 -8.60 -7.54
C GLN A 82 0.62 -8.08 -8.99
N VAL A 83 1.24 -6.91 -9.19
CA VAL A 83 1.42 -6.31 -10.52
C VAL A 83 2.34 -7.15 -11.40
N GLU A 84 3.43 -7.69 -10.85
CA GLU A 84 4.34 -8.59 -11.55
C GLU A 84 3.66 -9.90 -11.97
N THR A 85 2.88 -10.50 -11.06
CA THR A 85 2.14 -11.76 -11.34
C THR A 85 1.13 -11.60 -12.48
N ARG A 86 0.60 -10.39 -12.70
CA ARG A 86 -0.34 -10.08 -13.78
C ARG A 86 0.32 -9.78 -15.13
N THR A 87 1.65 -9.69 -15.18
CA THR A 87 2.41 -9.51 -16.42
C THR A 87 3.09 -10.83 -16.79
N PRO A 88 2.38 -11.81 -17.40
CA PRO A 88 3.07 -12.91 -18.04
C PRO A 88 3.80 -12.34 -19.27
N SER A 89 5.14 -12.43 -19.26
CA SER A 89 5.99 -12.23 -20.45
C SER A 89 5.47 -12.98 -21.67
#